data_AF-A0A7W0RD04-F1
#
_entry.id   AF-A0A7W0RD04-F1
#
_cell.length_a   1.000
_cell.length_b   1.000
_cell.length_c   1.000
_cell.angle_alpha   90.00
_cell.angle_beta   90.00
_cell.angle_gamma   90.00
#
_symmetry.space_group_name_H-M   'P 1'
#
loop_
_entity.id
_entity.type
_entity.pdbx_description
1 polymer ?
#
loop_
_entity_poly.entity_id
_entity_poly.type
_entity_poly.pdbx_seq_one_letter_code
_entity_poly.pdbx_strand_id
1 'polypeptide(L)' 'ELVFTPTYASFLNRIECHFWGIGEFVINNADYPDWDTLTKAMADHIRYRNGPHRDQRLIAAERKLLIAA' A
#
# COMPACT_ATOMS: atom_id res chain seq x y z
N GLU A 1 -16.82 9.91 -8.27
CA GLU A 1 -17.09 9.47 -9.65
C GLU A 1 -16.38 8.15 -9.90
N LEU A 2 -16.94 7.26 -10.73
CA LEU A 2 -16.26 6.02 -11.14
C LEU A 2 -15.43 6.30 -12.38
N VAL A 3 -14.14 6.01 -12.33
CA VAL A 3 -13.22 6.18 -13.46
C VAL A 3 -13.20 4.87 -14.26
N PHE A 4 -13.51 4.95 -15.55
CA PHE A 4 -13.45 3.79 -16.44
C PHE A 4 -12.00 3.30 -16.57
N THR A 5 -11.79 2.01 -16.34
CA THR A 5 -10.51 1.33 -16.54
C THR A 5 -10.67 0.27 -17.64
N PRO A 6 -9.72 0.16 -18.59
CA PRO A 6 -9.74 -0.89 -19.60
C PRO A 6 -9.74 -2.30 -19.00
N THR A 7 -10.26 -3.27 -19.73
CA THR A 7 -10.22 -4.69 -19.34
C THR A 7 -8.76 -5.14 -19.14
N TYR A 8 -8.49 -5.89 -18.06
CA TYR A 8 -7.14 -6.34 -17.65
C TYR A 8 -6.13 -5.22 -17.34
N ALA A 9 -6.59 -4.00 -17.05
CA ALA A 9 -5.72 -2.88 -16.68
C ALA A 9 -5.76 -2.56 -15.18
N SER A 10 -5.74 -3.58 -14.32
CA SER A 10 -5.76 -3.39 -12.86
C SER A 10 -4.59 -2.52 -12.39
N PHE A 11 -3.43 -2.62 -13.06
CA PHE A 11 -2.22 -1.83 -12.78
C PHE A 11 -2.41 -0.32 -12.93
N LEU A 12 -3.46 0.13 -13.62
CA LEU A 12 -3.83 1.55 -13.69
C LEU A 12 -4.56 2.01 -12.41
N ASN A 13 -5.05 1.09 -11.59
CA ASN A 13 -5.60 1.41 -10.29
C ASN A 13 -4.46 1.80 -9.34
N ARG A 14 -4.53 3.01 -8.78
CA ARG A 14 -3.51 3.56 -7.89
C ARG A 14 -3.24 2.68 -6.66
N ILE A 15 -4.19 1.85 -6.25
CA ILE A 15 -4.00 0.96 -5.10
C ILE A 15 -3.04 -0.20 -5.39
N GLU A 16 -2.89 -0.62 -6.65
CA GLU A 16 -2.15 -1.84 -6.99
C GLU A 16 -0.66 -1.73 -6.62
N CYS A 17 -0.06 -0.55 -6.76
CA CYS A 17 1.34 -0.34 -6.39
C CYS A 17 1.60 -0.55 -4.89
N HIS A 18 0.57 -0.51 -4.04
CA HIS A 18 0.71 -0.79 -2.61
C HIS A 18 0.73 -2.28 -2.29
N PHE A 19 0.12 -3.12 -3.13
CA PHE A 19 0.07 -4.56 -2.91
C PHE A 19 1.42 -5.23 -3.12
N TRP A 20 2.25 -4.70 -4.02
CA TRP A 20 3.59 -5.25 -4.25
C TRP A 20 4.45 -5.24 -2.98
N GLY A 21 4.45 -4.15 -2.22
CA GLY A 21 5.23 -4.06 -0.97
C GLY A 21 4.76 -5.06 0.09
N ILE A 22 3.45 -5.31 0.17
CA ILE A 22 2.90 -6.35 1.06
C ILE A 22 3.34 -7.73 0.57
N GLY A 23 3.25 -7.98 -0.73
CA GLY A 23 3.68 -9.24 -1.35
C GLY A 23 5.13 -9.57 -1.01
N GLU A 24 6.04 -8.63 -1.23
CA GLU A 24 7.47 -8.86 -0.98
C GLU A 24 7.86 -8.91 0.49
N PHE A 25 7.35 -7.98 1.32
CA PHE A 25 7.86 -7.84 2.69
C PHE A 25 7.05 -8.60 3.74
N VAL A 26 5.84 -9.03 3.42
CA VAL A 26 4.95 -9.71 4.36
C VAL A 26 4.69 -11.15 3.93
N ILE A 27 4.46 -11.40 2.63
CA ILE A 27 4.00 -12.70 2.15
C ILE A 27 5.16 -13.57 1.66
N ASN A 28 6.14 -12.98 0.96
CA ASN A 28 7.20 -13.72 0.30
C ASN A 28 8.04 -14.51 1.33
N ASN A 29 8.08 -15.83 1.15
CA ASN A 29 8.81 -16.76 2.02
C ASN A 29 8.43 -16.69 3.52
N ALA A 30 7.22 -16.23 3.85
CA ALA A 30 6.70 -16.22 5.21
C ALA A 30 5.82 -17.45 5.48
N ASP A 31 5.94 -18.02 6.67
CA ASP A 31 5.10 -19.12 7.15
C ASP A 31 4.34 -18.66 8.40
N TYR A 32 3.05 -18.32 8.21
CA TYR A 32 2.18 -17.86 9.28
C TYR A 32 1.31 -19.02 9.81
N PRO A 33 1.16 -19.17 11.13
CA PRO A 33 0.38 -20.26 11.71
C PRO A 33 -1.12 -20.13 11.46
N ASP A 34 -1.62 -18.90 11.25
CA ASP A 34 -3.03 -18.59 11.05
C ASP A 34 -3.23 -17.25 10.31
N TRP A 35 -4.49 -17.02 9.91
CA TRP A 35 -4.90 -15.82 9.19
C TRP A 35 -4.83 -14.54 10.03
N ASP A 36 -5.03 -14.64 11.35
CA ASP A 36 -4.99 -13.48 12.24
C ASP A 36 -3.56 -12.94 12.34
N THR A 37 -2.57 -13.84 12.37
CA THR A 37 -1.15 -13.51 12.40
C THR A 37 -0.71 -12.85 11.10
N LEU A 38 -1.13 -13.37 9.94
CA LEU A 38 -0.89 -12.72 8.65
C LEU A 38 -1.53 -11.32 8.61
N THR A 39 -2.78 -11.21 9.04
CA THR A 39 -3.52 -9.93 9.04
C THR A 39 -2.84 -8.89 9.92
N LYS A 40 -2.35 -9.30 11.10
CA LYS A 40 -1.56 -8.44 11.98
C LYS A 40 -0.25 -8.00 11.31
N ALA A 41 0.48 -8.91 10.67
CA ALA A 41 1.71 -8.58 9.96
C ALA A 41 1.48 -7.58 8.80
N MET A 42 0.40 -7.74 8.04
CA MET A 42 0.00 -6.78 7.01
C MET A 42 -0.30 -5.40 7.62
N ALA A 43 -1.05 -5.34 8.73
CA ALA A 43 -1.36 -4.08 9.40
C ALA A 43 -0.10 -3.39 9.97
N ASP A 44 0.82 -4.17 10.53
CA ASP A 44 2.09 -3.67 11.04
C ASP A 44 2.99 -3.16 9.91
N HIS A 45 3.03 -3.83 8.75
CA HIS A 45 3.71 -3.30 7.56
C HIS A 45 3.12 -1.96 7.10
N ILE A 46 1.79 -1.82 7.07
CA ILE A 46 1.13 -0.55 6.70
C ILE A 46 1.43 0.54 7.72
N ARG A 47 1.38 0.22 9.02
CA ARG A 47 1.70 1.15 10.11
C ARG A 47 3.16 1.58 10.03
N TYR A 48 4.06 0.65 9.75
CA TYR A 48 5.45 0.95 9.45
C TYR A 48 5.49 1.87 8.24
N ARG A 49 5.06 1.47 7.04
CA ARG A 49 5.09 2.32 5.83
C ARG A 49 4.57 3.75 6.06
N ASN A 50 3.50 3.93 6.84
CA ASN A 50 2.90 5.24 7.13
C ASN A 50 3.52 5.99 8.32
N GLY A 51 4.53 5.40 8.96
CA GLY A 51 5.23 5.92 10.13
C GLY A 51 6.28 7.00 9.80
N PRO A 52 7.03 7.45 10.83
CA PRO A 52 7.91 8.60 10.75
C PRO A 52 9.12 8.42 9.82
N HIS A 53 9.52 7.17 9.55
CA HIS A 53 10.62 6.82 8.65
C HIS A 53 10.30 6.94 7.17
N ARG A 54 9.02 7.13 6.81
CA ARG A 54 8.66 7.50 5.44
C ARG A 54 9.22 8.89 5.12
N ASP A 55 9.75 9.07 3.90
CA ASP A 55 10.30 10.35 3.48
C ASP A 55 9.24 11.46 3.61
N GLN A 56 9.51 12.38 4.53
CA GLN A 56 8.63 13.48 4.87
C GLN A 56 8.46 14.48 3.71
N ARG A 57 9.44 14.55 2.79
CA ARG A 57 9.33 15.36 1.57
C ARG A 57 8.27 14.80 0.63
N LEU A 58 8.23 13.48 0.47
CA LEU A 58 7.21 12.80 -0.34
C LEU A 58 5.82 12.97 0.28
N ILE A 59 5.68 12.81 1.60
CA ILE A 59 4.41 13.05 2.31
C ILE A 59 3.92 14.48 2.10
N ALA A 60 4.81 15.47 2.24
CA ALA A 60 4.46 16.87 2.04
C ALA A 60 4.03 17.17 0.60
N ALA A 61 4.67 16.55 -0.39
CA ALA A 61 4.30 16.68 -1.80
C ALA A 61 2.92 16.07 -2.10
N GLU A 62 2.64 14.87 -1.60
CA GLU A 62 1.33 14.22 -1.74
C GLU A 62 0.20 15.04 -1.11
N ARG A 63 0.43 15.61 0.08
CA ARG A 63 -0.55 16.48 0.75
C ARG A 63 -0.91 17.71 -0.07
N LYS A 64 0.04 18.29 -0.81
CA LYS A 64 -0.23 19.43 -1.70
C LYS A 64 -1.15 19.05 -2.86
N LEU A 65 -0.99 17.85 -3.42
CA LEU A 65 -1.86 17.35 -4.50
C LEU A 65 -3.30 17.14 -4.03
N LEU A 66 -3.50 16.70 -2.78
CA LEU A 66 -4.82 16.50 -2.18
C LEU A 66 -5.59 17.80 -1.91
N ILE A 67 -4.90 18.92 -1.70
CA ILE A 67 -5.55 20.23 -1.47
C ILE A 67 -5.96 20.89 -2.79
N ALA A 68 -5.28 20.54 -3.89
CA ALA A 68 -5.53 21.10 -5.21
C ALA A 68 -6.57 20.33 -6.03
N ALA A 69 -7.03 19.16 -5.54
CA ALA A 69 -8.02 18.28 -6.17
C ALA A 69 -9.37 18.39 -5.45
#